data_AF-A0A175RRB7-F1
#
_entry.id   AF-A0A175RRB7-F1
#
_cell.length_a   1.000
_cell.length_b   1.000
_cell.length_c   1.000
_cell.angle_alpha   90.00
_cell.angle_beta   90.00
_cell.angle_gamma   90.00
#
_symmetry.space_group_name_H-M   'P 1'
#
loop_
_entity.id
_entity.type
_entity.pdbx_description
1 polymer ?
#
loop_
_entity_poly.entity_id
_entity_poly.type
_entity_poly.pdbx_seq_one_letter_code
_entity_poly.pdbx_strand_id
1 'polypeptide(L)'
;MINPGMGSHHFFDDKYIKTSQRAGFKKYRVVTVPKGTLLFKMTAGVAAAGDDGGVTPWWSAVKPFLDDKEGALGRFQQAKSRKMDMSAMVRLMSCVCLDWNDLDNYVQVELLDDARVFWGTFAPMPKFSQTIYTPGWGDDKNTFTGANVLARVKKMNQKEALAGFKVPNMLGEGEAWQMFIPNLREQHIKRSSVLSGHDMGVLAQALGLVDRPA
;
A
#
# COMPACT_ATOMS: atom_id res chain seq x y z
N MET A 1 6.94 -20.05 10.69
CA MET A 1 7.41 -19.59 9.35
C MET A 1 6.32 -19.77 8.30
N ILE A 2 6.04 -18.71 7.53
CA ILE A 2 5.06 -18.64 6.44
C ILE A 2 5.74 -18.97 5.10
N ASN A 3 5.13 -19.83 4.29
CA ASN A 3 5.60 -20.25 2.96
C ASN A 3 7.05 -20.81 2.92
N PRO A 4 7.45 -21.77 3.78
CA PRO A 4 8.84 -22.22 3.89
C PRO A 4 9.44 -22.78 2.58
N GLY A 5 8.62 -23.44 1.76
CA GLY A 5 9.04 -24.02 0.48
C GLY A 5 9.07 -23.06 -0.72
N MET A 6 8.69 -21.79 -0.52
CA MET A 6 8.52 -20.88 -1.65
C MET A 6 9.87 -20.47 -2.27
N GLY A 7 10.11 -20.87 -3.51
CA GLY A 7 11.17 -20.37 -4.39
C GLY A 7 10.65 -19.54 -5.57
N SER A 8 11.55 -18.96 -6.38
CA SER A 8 11.19 -18.04 -7.47
C SER A 8 10.22 -18.61 -8.51
N HIS A 9 10.25 -19.92 -8.77
CA HIS A 9 9.33 -20.57 -9.70
C HIS A 9 7.85 -20.47 -9.27
N HIS A 10 7.58 -20.33 -7.97
CA HIS A 10 6.22 -20.14 -7.46
C HIS A 10 5.62 -18.78 -7.83
N PHE A 11 6.41 -17.82 -8.33
CA PHE A 11 5.85 -16.60 -8.88
C PHE A 11 4.92 -16.88 -10.07
N PHE A 12 5.04 -18.05 -10.70
CA PHE A 12 4.17 -18.46 -11.80
C PHE A 12 3.00 -19.36 -11.39
N ASP A 13 2.84 -19.65 -10.09
CA ASP A 13 1.80 -20.51 -9.54
C ASP A 13 0.69 -19.65 -8.89
N ASP A 14 -0.54 -19.77 -9.41
CA ASP A 14 -1.71 -19.04 -8.92
C ASP A 14 -2.09 -19.40 -7.46
N LYS A 15 -1.57 -20.50 -6.90
CA LYS A 15 -1.68 -20.82 -5.47
C LYS A 15 -0.91 -19.82 -4.59
N TYR A 16 0.12 -19.20 -5.13
CA TYR A 16 0.95 -18.22 -4.41
C TYR A 16 0.62 -16.80 -4.81
N ILE A 17 0.44 -16.53 -6.11
CA ILE A 17 0.16 -15.18 -6.60
C ILE A 17 -0.68 -15.26 -7.87
N LYS A 18 -1.86 -14.63 -7.86
CA LYS A 18 -2.74 -14.65 -9.03
C LYS A 18 -2.10 -13.94 -10.21
N THR A 19 -2.42 -14.38 -11.42
CA THR A 19 -1.98 -13.74 -12.68
C THR A 19 -2.10 -12.22 -12.68
N SER A 20 -3.23 -11.66 -12.23
CA SER A 20 -3.44 -10.21 -12.16
C SER A 20 -2.55 -9.50 -11.14
N GLN A 21 -2.16 -10.17 -10.06
CA GLN A 21 -1.26 -9.65 -9.03
C GLN A 21 0.20 -9.65 -9.49
N ARG A 22 0.59 -10.62 -10.33
CA ARG A 22 1.94 -10.67 -10.94
C ARG A 22 2.24 -9.42 -11.76
N ALA A 23 1.24 -8.90 -12.48
CA ALA A 23 1.35 -7.67 -13.26
C ALA A 23 1.67 -6.43 -12.39
N GLY A 24 1.43 -6.51 -11.07
CA GLY A 24 1.82 -5.48 -10.12
C GLY A 24 3.33 -5.37 -9.90
N PHE A 25 4.14 -6.35 -10.33
CA PHE A 25 5.60 -6.29 -10.20
C PHE A 25 6.30 -5.91 -11.51
N LYS A 26 7.26 -4.97 -11.44
CA LYS A 26 8.24 -4.72 -12.50
C LYS A 26 9.41 -5.70 -12.44
N LYS A 27 9.90 -5.91 -11.22
CA LYS A 27 11.00 -6.82 -10.88
C LYS A 27 10.62 -7.52 -9.58
N TYR A 28 11.01 -8.77 -9.41
CA TYR A 28 10.78 -9.49 -8.17
C TYR A 28 11.94 -10.44 -7.85
N ARG A 29 12.06 -10.81 -6.58
CA ARG A 29 12.86 -11.93 -6.09
C ARG A 29 12.23 -12.49 -4.82
N VAL A 30 12.54 -13.73 -4.49
CA VAL A 30 12.09 -14.31 -3.21
C VAL A 30 13.09 -13.97 -2.12
N VAL A 31 12.59 -13.46 -1.00
CA VAL A 31 13.41 -13.15 0.19
C VAL A 31 12.70 -13.66 1.45
N THR A 32 13.46 -13.76 2.54
CA THR A 32 12.91 -14.02 3.87
C THR A 32 12.76 -12.70 4.61
N VAL A 33 11.55 -12.42 5.08
CA VAL A 33 11.24 -11.32 5.99
C VAL A 33 11.20 -11.89 7.40
N PRO A 34 12.00 -11.37 8.34
CA PRO A 34 12.05 -11.92 9.68
C PRO A 34 10.79 -11.58 10.49
N LYS A 35 10.46 -12.45 11.44
CA LYS A 35 9.52 -12.17 12.53
C LYS A 35 9.86 -10.83 13.20
N GLY A 36 8.83 -10.11 13.64
CA GLY A 36 8.95 -8.80 14.27
C GLY A 36 9.08 -7.64 13.26
N THR A 37 9.13 -7.92 11.96
CA THR A 37 9.11 -6.87 10.94
C THR A 37 7.78 -6.12 11.00
N LEU A 38 7.86 -4.80 11.11
CA LEU A 38 6.71 -3.91 11.03
C LEU A 38 6.38 -3.64 9.55
N LEU A 39 5.13 -3.90 9.20
CA LEU A 39 4.56 -3.74 7.87
C LEU A 39 3.50 -2.64 7.91
N PHE A 40 3.39 -1.87 6.84
CA PHE A 40 2.33 -0.89 6.69
C PHE A 40 1.68 -0.93 5.31
N LYS A 41 0.46 -0.40 5.27
CA LYS A 41 -0.27 -0.06 4.05
C LYS A 41 -1.18 1.14 4.34
N MET A 42 -1.71 1.71 3.27
CA MET A 42 -2.82 2.66 3.38
C MET A 42 -4.09 2.07 2.76
N THR A 43 -5.27 2.42 3.31
CA THR A 43 -6.56 1.85 2.89
C THR A 43 -7.70 2.88 3.00
N ALA A 44 -8.83 2.59 2.36
CA ALA A 44 -9.98 3.51 2.24
C ALA A 44 -10.96 3.33 3.40
N GLY A 45 -11.78 4.36 3.64
CA GLY A 45 -12.94 4.29 4.54
C GLY A 45 -12.63 4.71 5.97
N VAL A 46 -13.60 4.54 6.88
CA VAL A 46 -13.34 4.53 8.33
C VAL A 46 -13.09 3.08 8.67
N ALA A 47 -11.94 2.72 9.24
CA ALA A 47 -11.79 1.36 9.75
C ALA A 47 -12.83 1.17 10.85
N ALA A 48 -13.92 0.47 10.54
CA ALA A 48 -14.89 0.09 11.55
C ALA A 48 -14.13 -0.75 12.59
N ALA A 49 -14.33 -0.46 13.87
CA ALA A 49 -13.83 -1.32 14.93
C ALA A 49 -14.45 -2.72 14.73
N GLY A 50 -13.65 -3.67 14.25
CA GLY A 50 -14.10 -5.04 13.98
C GLY A 50 -14.28 -5.41 12.51
N ASP A 51 -13.93 -4.56 11.53
CA ASP A 51 -13.91 -5.01 10.13
C ASP A 51 -12.66 -5.87 9.86
N ASP A 52 -12.84 -7.19 10.07
CA ASP A 52 -11.94 -8.29 9.71
C ASP A 52 -11.82 -8.48 8.18
N GLY A 53 -11.85 -7.38 7.43
CA GLY A 53 -11.55 -7.34 6.00
C GLY A 53 -10.16 -7.93 5.79
N GLY A 54 -10.15 -9.19 5.33
CA GLY A 54 -9.03 -10.11 5.49
C GLY A 54 -7.66 -9.53 5.15
N VAL A 55 -6.62 -10.07 5.79
CA VAL A 55 -5.24 -9.63 5.59
C VAL A 55 -4.85 -9.72 4.10
N THR A 56 -4.75 -8.55 3.45
CA THR A 56 -4.19 -8.44 2.10
C THR A 56 -2.76 -9.00 2.07
N PRO A 57 -2.30 -9.59 0.97
CA PRO A 57 -0.90 -10.01 0.82
C PRO A 57 0.07 -8.84 0.54
N TRP A 58 -0.42 -7.66 0.15
CA TRP A 58 0.41 -6.52 -0.26
C TRP A 58 0.77 -5.60 0.91
N TRP A 59 2.08 -5.40 1.14
CA TRP A 59 2.60 -4.56 2.22
C TRP A 59 3.89 -3.84 1.81
N SER A 60 4.25 -2.80 2.57
CA SER A 60 5.57 -2.17 2.55
C SER A 60 6.16 -2.19 3.96
N ALA A 61 7.48 -2.05 4.08
CA ALA A 61 8.15 -2.07 5.38
C ALA A 61 8.06 -0.70 6.08
N VAL A 62 7.79 -0.68 7.39
CA VAL A 62 7.78 0.57 8.16
C VAL A 62 9.19 1.15 8.28
N LYS A 63 10.17 0.28 8.53
CA LYS A 63 11.59 0.61 8.59
C LYS A 63 12.27 0.23 7.27
N PRO A 64 13.44 0.81 6.96
CA PRO A 64 14.24 0.39 5.82
C PRO A 64 14.44 -1.14 5.78
N PHE A 65 14.22 -1.74 4.61
CA PHE A 65 14.35 -3.17 4.41
C PHE A 65 14.93 -3.46 3.03
N LEU A 66 16.05 -4.20 3.01
CA LEU A 66 16.79 -4.54 1.79
C LEU A 66 17.08 -3.31 0.93
N ASP A 67 16.47 -3.20 -0.24
CA ASP A 67 16.66 -2.09 -1.19
C ASP A 67 15.85 -0.85 -0.81
N ASP A 68 14.74 -0.99 -0.09
CA ASP A 68 13.97 0.15 0.39
C ASP A 68 14.71 0.79 1.56
N LYS A 69 15.43 1.88 1.29
CA LYS A 69 16.24 2.60 2.27
C LYS A 69 15.45 3.55 3.15
N GLU A 70 14.15 3.68 2.91
CA GLU A 70 13.31 4.70 3.55
C GLU A 70 12.23 4.12 4.45
N GLY A 71 11.51 3.10 3.97
CA GLY A 71 10.29 2.62 4.64
C GLY A 71 9.25 3.72 4.85
N ALA A 72 8.24 3.46 5.68
CA ALA A 72 7.22 4.46 6.04
C ALA A 72 7.82 5.75 6.60
N LEU A 73 8.88 5.64 7.41
CA LEU A 73 9.50 6.79 8.06
C LEU A 73 10.09 7.78 7.04
N GLY A 74 10.90 7.30 6.10
CA GLY A 74 11.46 8.16 5.06
C GLY A 74 10.36 8.72 4.15
N ARG A 75 9.32 7.92 3.84
CA ARG A 75 8.17 8.39 3.03
C ARG A 75 7.42 9.52 3.74
N PHE A 76 7.23 9.41 5.05
CA PHE A 76 6.62 10.46 5.85
C PHE A 76 7.45 11.76 5.83
N GLN A 77 8.78 11.65 5.94
CA GLN A 77 9.67 12.82 5.86
C GLN A 77 9.66 13.47 4.48
N GLN A 78 9.63 12.66 3.40
CA GLN A 78 9.45 13.17 2.05
C GLN A 78 8.10 13.87 1.87
N ALA A 79 7.03 13.34 2.46
CA ALA A 79 5.71 13.94 2.38
C ALA A 79 5.73 15.35 3.00
N LYS A 80 6.31 15.48 4.21
CA LYS A 80 6.50 16.79 4.87
C LYS A 80 7.32 17.76 4.02
N SER A 81 8.47 17.33 3.48
CA SER A 81 9.34 18.23 2.70
C SER A 81 8.67 18.72 1.41
N ARG A 82 7.81 17.88 0.81
CA ARG A 82 7.04 18.21 -0.39
C ARG A 82 5.68 18.85 -0.10
N LYS A 83 5.39 19.19 1.17
CA LYS A 83 4.12 19.77 1.62
C LYS A 83 2.90 18.94 1.17
N MET A 84 3.01 17.62 1.26
CA MET A 84 1.94 16.67 0.99
C MET A 84 1.71 15.75 2.20
N ASP A 85 0.56 15.08 2.22
CA ASP A 85 0.27 14.07 3.24
C ASP A 85 0.85 12.70 2.87
N MET A 86 0.77 11.75 3.81
CA MET A 86 1.27 10.40 3.60
C MET A 86 0.50 9.67 2.50
N SER A 87 -0.81 9.96 2.35
CA SER A 87 -1.67 9.40 1.31
C SER A 87 -1.12 9.70 -0.09
N ALA A 88 -0.76 10.96 -0.35
CA ALA A 88 -0.13 11.41 -1.58
C ALA A 88 1.15 10.67 -1.88
N MET A 89 2.04 10.57 -0.88
CA MET A 89 3.35 9.94 -1.05
C MET A 89 3.21 8.44 -1.33
N VAL A 90 2.32 7.75 -0.62
CA VAL A 90 2.08 6.31 -0.82
C VAL A 90 1.50 6.02 -2.20
N ARG A 91 0.72 6.91 -2.82
CA ARG A 91 0.30 6.72 -4.23
C ARG A 91 1.49 6.63 -5.18
N LEU A 92 2.49 7.47 -4.97
CA LEU A 92 3.70 7.51 -5.79
C LEU A 92 4.54 6.24 -5.60
N MET A 93 4.65 5.79 -4.35
CA MET A 93 5.57 4.72 -3.93
C MET A 93 4.93 3.33 -3.88
N SER A 94 3.61 3.23 -4.04
CA SER A 94 2.88 1.96 -4.06
C SER A 94 1.99 1.77 -5.30
N CYS A 95 2.18 2.60 -6.33
CA CYS A 95 1.43 2.56 -7.59
C CYS A 95 -0.10 2.44 -7.42
N VAL A 96 -0.66 3.13 -6.43
CA VAL A 96 -2.10 3.07 -6.18
C VAL A 96 -2.81 4.11 -7.02
N CYS A 97 -3.46 3.65 -8.10
CA CYS A 97 -4.31 4.50 -8.92
C CYS A 97 -5.37 5.21 -8.07
N LEU A 98 -5.71 6.43 -8.46
CA LEU A 98 -6.63 7.27 -7.69
C LEU A 98 -8.05 6.73 -7.61
N ASP A 99 -8.46 5.96 -8.60
CA ASP A 99 -9.77 5.34 -8.69
C ASP A 99 -9.87 4.00 -7.96
N TRP A 100 -8.77 3.48 -7.41
CA TRP A 100 -8.74 2.19 -6.69
C TRP A 100 -8.98 2.32 -5.19
N ASN A 101 -8.45 3.37 -4.57
CA ASN A 101 -8.47 3.51 -3.12
C ASN A 101 -8.34 4.98 -2.72
N ASP A 102 -9.14 5.43 -1.74
CA ASP A 102 -9.05 6.78 -1.19
C ASP A 102 -7.81 6.99 -0.32
N LEU A 103 -7.23 5.91 0.25
CA LEU A 103 -6.05 5.91 1.12
C LEU A 103 -6.20 6.86 2.32
N ASP A 104 -7.32 6.73 3.03
CA ASP A 104 -7.68 7.58 4.17
C ASP A 104 -7.01 7.14 5.48
N ASN A 105 -6.65 5.85 5.61
CA ASN A 105 -6.06 5.30 6.83
C ASN A 105 -4.69 4.70 6.61
N TYR A 106 -3.81 4.89 7.58
CA TYR A 106 -2.57 4.15 7.77
C TYR A 106 -2.83 2.94 8.68
N VAL A 107 -2.47 1.75 8.20
CA VAL A 107 -2.56 0.49 8.93
C VAL A 107 -1.17 -0.07 9.10
N GLN A 108 -0.80 -0.41 10.34
CA GLN A 108 0.46 -1.06 10.66
C GLN A 108 0.21 -2.40 11.35
N VAL A 109 1.02 -3.39 11.00
CA VAL A 109 1.00 -4.72 11.61
C VAL A 109 2.43 -5.19 11.88
N GLU A 110 2.59 -6.05 12.88
CA GLU A 110 3.84 -6.75 13.16
C GLU A 110 3.72 -8.20 12.71
N LEU A 111 4.72 -8.71 11.99
CA LEU A 111 4.75 -10.08 11.54
C LEU A 111 5.13 -11.04 12.69
N LEU A 112 4.32 -12.04 12.99
CA LEU A 112 4.52 -12.95 14.13
C LEU A 112 5.41 -14.17 13.83
N ASP A 113 5.69 -14.41 12.55
CA ASP A 113 6.46 -15.53 12.02
C ASP A 113 7.38 -15.06 10.90
N ASP A 114 8.55 -15.66 10.73
CA ASP A 114 9.34 -15.43 9.50
C ASP A 114 8.50 -15.76 8.26
N ALA A 115 8.64 -15.02 7.17
CA ALA A 115 7.88 -15.24 5.95
C ALA A 115 8.78 -15.25 4.71
N ARG A 116 8.59 -16.22 3.81
CA ARG A 116 9.08 -16.07 2.43
C ARG A 116 8.07 -15.26 1.63
N VAL A 117 8.57 -14.23 0.96
CA VAL A 117 7.75 -13.22 0.25
C VAL A 117 8.28 -13.00 -1.17
N PHE A 118 7.44 -12.54 -2.08
CA PHE A 118 7.93 -11.89 -3.31
C PHE A 118 8.24 -10.44 -2.96
N TRP A 119 9.51 -10.07 -3.08
CA TRP A 119 10.02 -8.72 -2.85
C TRP A 119 10.44 -8.09 -4.17
N GLY A 120 10.04 -6.85 -4.41
CA GLY A 120 10.25 -6.24 -5.71
C GLY A 120 9.75 -4.82 -5.80
N THR A 121 9.77 -4.27 -7.00
CA THR A 121 9.21 -2.94 -7.27
C THR A 121 7.88 -3.05 -8.00
N PHE A 122 7.00 -2.09 -7.76
CA PHE A 122 5.78 -1.97 -8.52
C PHE A 122 6.07 -1.73 -10.01
N ALA A 123 5.24 -2.33 -10.87
CA ALA A 123 5.13 -1.89 -12.25
C ALA A 123 4.62 -0.43 -12.27
N PRO A 124 5.28 0.48 -13.00
CA PRO A 124 4.76 1.82 -13.19
C PRO A 124 3.39 1.76 -13.83
N MET A 125 2.50 2.63 -13.38
CA MET A 125 1.11 2.61 -13.80
C MET A 125 0.59 4.03 -14.01
N PRO A 126 -0.41 4.21 -14.88
CA PRO A 126 -1.06 5.51 -15.03
C PRO A 126 -1.74 5.92 -13.72
N LYS A 127 -1.80 7.23 -13.50
CA LYS A 127 -2.48 7.89 -12.37
C LYS A 127 -3.90 7.39 -12.15
N PHE A 128 -4.58 7.07 -13.25
CA PHE A 128 -5.90 6.44 -13.30
C PHE A 128 -5.76 5.12 -14.03
N SER A 129 -6.49 4.09 -13.62
CA SER A 129 -6.53 2.85 -14.40
C SER A 129 -7.03 3.18 -15.82
N GLN A 130 -6.18 2.97 -16.84
CA GLN A 130 -6.64 3.06 -18.22
C GLN A 130 -7.58 1.87 -18.45
N THR A 131 -8.78 2.15 -18.97
CA THR A 131 -10.01 1.33 -18.87
C THR A 131 -10.56 1.22 -17.45
N ILE A 132 -11.81 1.66 -17.31
CA ILE A 132 -12.73 1.46 -16.18
C ILE A 132 -12.40 0.17 -15.43
N TYR A 133 -11.62 0.26 -14.34
CA TYR A 133 -11.40 -0.88 -13.46
C TYR A 133 -12.69 -1.15 -12.69
N THR A 134 -13.45 -2.15 -13.12
CA THR A 134 -14.37 -2.91 -12.25
C THR A 134 -13.50 -3.72 -11.29
N PRO A 135 -13.46 -3.41 -9.99
CA PRO A 135 -12.86 -4.31 -9.03
C PRO A 135 -13.64 -5.63 -9.09
N GLY A 136 -12.97 -6.74 -9.39
CA GLY A 136 -13.57 -8.09 -9.37
C GLY A 136 -13.95 -8.60 -7.98
N TRP A 137 -14.22 -7.70 -7.04
CA TRP A 137 -14.69 -7.97 -5.70
C TRP A 137 -16.17 -7.53 -5.64
N GLY A 138 -17.06 -8.45 -6.03
CA GLY A 138 -18.49 -8.46 -5.68
C GLY A 138 -19.31 -7.24 -6.11
N ASP A 139 -19.73 -7.22 -7.38
CA ASP A 139 -21.13 -7.02 -7.77
C ASP A 139 -21.20 -6.90 -9.31
N ASP A 140 -21.81 -7.90 -9.92
CA ASP A 140 -22.13 -8.05 -11.34
C ASP A 140 -23.23 -7.07 -11.81
N LYS A 141 -23.48 -5.99 -11.04
CA LYS A 141 -24.43 -4.91 -11.32
C LYS A 141 -23.79 -3.53 -11.48
N ASN A 142 -22.51 -3.47 -11.84
CA ASN A 142 -21.78 -2.19 -11.87
C ASN A 142 -22.01 -1.38 -13.16
N THR A 143 -23.00 -0.49 -13.13
CA THR A 143 -23.22 0.57 -14.14
C THR A 143 -22.17 1.69 -14.02
N PHE A 144 -20.94 1.44 -14.47
CA PHE A 144 -19.91 2.48 -14.58
C PHE A 144 -19.98 3.19 -15.92
N THR A 145 -20.81 4.23 -16.00
CA THR A 145 -20.84 5.16 -17.12
C THR A 145 -19.66 6.15 -17.05
N GLY A 146 -19.25 6.74 -18.19
CA GLY A 146 -18.18 7.75 -18.24
C GLY A 146 -18.40 8.98 -17.33
N ALA A 147 -19.64 9.22 -16.90
CA ALA A 147 -19.98 10.27 -15.95
C ALA A 147 -19.40 10.03 -14.54
N ASN A 148 -19.36 8.76 -14.08
CA ASN A 148 -18.80 8.40 -12.76
C ASN A 148 -17.28 8.58 -12.73
N VAL A 149 -16.61 8.31 -13.86
CA VAL A 149 -15.16 8.55 -14.03
C VAL A 149 -14.86 10.04 -13.98
N LEU A 150 -15.63 10.86 -14.70
CA LEU A 150 -15.46 12.32 -14.69
C LEU A 150 -15.72 12.91 -13.29
N ALA A 151 -16.70 12.40 -12.56
CA ALA A 151 -16.96 12.81 -11.18
C ALA A 151 -15.79 12.48 -10.24
N ARG A 152 -15.15 11.30 -10.38
CA ARG A 152 -13.95 10.92 -9.62
C ARG A 152 -12.75 11.78 -9.98
N VAL A 153 -12.50 12.04 -11.26
CA VAL A 153 -11.44 12.95 -11.71
C VAL A 153 -11.65 14.37 -11.13
N LYS A 154 -12.88 14.89 -11.16
CA LYS A 154 -13.22 16.19 -10.57
C LYS A 154 -12.98 16.20 -9.05
N LYS A 155 -13.47 15.20 -8.32
CA LYS A 155 -13.27 15.06 -6.87
C LYS A 155 -11.77 15.01 -6.52
N MET A 156 -10.98 14.31 -7.34
CA MET A 156 -9.54 14.22 -7.11
C MET A 156 -8.79 15.50 -7.45
N ASN A 157 -9.12 16.17 -8.56
CA ASN A 157 -8.55 17.48 -8.85
C ASN A 157 -8.88 18.49 -7.74
N GLN A 158 -10.07 18.39 -7.14
CA GLN A 158 -10.44 19.17 -5.96
C GLN A 158 -9.59 18.79 -4.74
N LYS A 159 -9.41 17.50 -4.43
CA LYS A 159 -8.53 17.03 -3.33
C LYS A 159 -7.07 17.51 -3.54
N GLU A 160 -6.55 17.40 -4.76
CA GLU A 160 -5.21 17.90 -5.13
C GLU A 160 -5.08 19.42 -4.96
N ALA A 161 -6.11 20.17 -5.41
CA ALA A 161 -6.14 21.62 -5.25
C ALA A 161 -6.21 22.03 -3.77
N LEU A 162 -7.03 21.35 -2.96
CA LEU A 162 -7.16 21.60 -1.52
C LEU A 162 -5.87 21.25 -0.76
N ALA A 163 -5.20 20.16 -1.16
CA ALA A 163 -3.96 19.72 -0.52
C ALA A 163 -2.71 20.45 -1.05
N GLY A 164 -2.84 21.26 -2.10
CA GLY A 164 -1.74 22.05 -2.66
C GLY A 164 -0.67 21.24 -3.40
N PHE A 165 -0.96 20.00 -3.80
CA PHE A 165 -0.03 19.15 -4.56
C PHE A 165 -0.73 18.44 -5.72
N LYS A 166 0.03 18.06 -6.75
CA LYS A 166 -0.46 17.31 -7.92
C LYS A 166 0.26 15.97 -8.04
N VAL A 167 -0.48 14.87 -8.08
CA VAL A 167 0.07 13.55 -8.38
C VAL A 167 0.45 13.49 -9.87
N PRO A 168 1.65 13.01 -10.23
CA PRO A 168 2.09 12.83 -11.61
C PRO A 168 1.17 11.89 -12.40
N ASN A 169 1.23 11.97 -13.72
CA ASN A 169 0.41 11.14 -14.61
C ASN A 169 0.83 9.66 -14.59
N MET A 170 2.06 9.37 -14.17
CA MET A 170 2.60 8.03 -13.98
C MET A 170 3.05 7.85 -12.53
N LEU A 171 2.65 6.73 -11.93
CA LEU A 171 3.01 6.33 -10.56
C LEU A 171 4.15 5.30 -10.62
N GLY A 172 4.99 5.23 -9.59
CA GLY A 172 6.02 4.19 -9.46
C GLY A 172 7.33 4.40 -10.20
N GLU A 173 7.56 5.59 -10.79
CA GLU A 173 8.80 5.87 -11.53
C GLU A 173 10.04 5.91 -10.62
N GLY A 174 9.88 6.19 -9.31
CA GLY A 174 10.95 6.34 -8.32
C GLY A 174 11.25 5.11 -7.46
N GLU A 175 11.30 3.90 -8.05
CA GLU A 175 11.53 2.62 -7.35
C GLU A 175 10.63 2.39 -6.13
N ALA A 176 9.36 2.11 -6.44
CA ALA A 176 8.29 1.78 -5.51
C ALA A 176 8.43 0.33 -4.96
N TRP A 177 9.17 0.14 -3.86
CA TRP A 177 9.40 -1.19 -3.28
C TRP A 177 8.21 -1.74 -2.48
N GLN A 178 8.00 -3.04 -2.60
CA GLN A 178 6.84 -3.75 -2.05
C GLN A 178 7.15 -5.21 -1.73
N MET A 179 6.39 -5.76 -0.79
CA MET A 179 6.31 -7.19 -0.55
C MET A 179 4.91 -7.72 -0.82
N PHE A 180 4.87 -8.89 -1.45
CA PHE A 180 3.69 -9.74 -1.52
C PHE A 180 3.93 -10.97 -0.66
N ILE A 181 3.08 -11.18 0.34
CA ILE A 181 3.15 -12.29 1.29
C ILE A 181 2.00 -13.26 0.99
N PRO A 182 2.21 -14.33 0.21
CA PRO A 182 1.18 -15.32 -0.07
C PRO A 182 0.65 -15.93 1.22
N ASN A 183 -0.64 -16.30 1.24
CA ASN A 183 -1.25 -17.02 2.36
C ASN A 183 -1.12 -16.33 3.74
N LEU A 184 -0.91 -15.01 3.76
CA LEU A 184 -0.94 -14.22 4.99
C LEU A 184 -2.34 -14.25 5.60
N ARG A 185 -2.44 -14.36 6.94
CA ARG A 185 -3.67 -14.53 7.70
C ARG A 185 -3.58 -13.74 9.01
N GLU A 186 -4.71 -13.48 9.65
CA GLU A 186 -4.75 -12.73 10.92
C GLU A 186 -3.83 -13.33 11.99
N GLN A 187 -3.83 -14.65 12.14
CA GLN A 187 -2.99 -15.36 13.12
C GLN A 187 -1.47 -15.14 12.91
N HIS A 188 -1.05 -14.68 11.73
CA HIS A 188 0.36 -14.43 11.41
C HIS A 188 0.79 -12.99 11.72
N ILE A 189 -0.15 -12.14 12.14
CA ILE A 189 0.11 -10.72 12.37
C ILE A 189 -0.44 -10.26 13.72
N LYS A 190 0.20 -9.23 14.27
CA LYS A 190 -0.34 -8.44 15.38
C LYS A 190 -0.69 -7.06 14.86
N ARG A 191 -1.97 -6.72 14.87
CA ARG A 191 -2.45 -5.41 14.42
C ARG A 191 -2.04 -4.31 15.40
N SER A 192 -1.57 -3.19 14.86
CA SER A 192 -1.45 -1.93 15.60
C SER A 192 -2.72 -1.09 15.41
N SER A 193 -2.80 0.06 16.09
CA SER A 193 -3.89 1.02 15.88
C SER A 193 -3.96 1.48 14.42
N VAL A 194 -5.19 1.65 13.92
CA VAL A 194 -5.45 2.30 12.63
C VAL A 194 -5.43 3.81 12.85
N LEU A 195 -4.69 4.53 12.02
CA LEU A 195 -4.50 5.98 12.14
C LEU A 195 -4.98 6.68 10.87
N SER A 196 -5.40 7.93 10.98
CA SER A 196 -5.69 8.73 9.78
C SER A 196 -4.41 8.96 8.98
N GLY A 197 -4.47 8.69 7.68
CA GLY A 197 -3.42 8.95 6.70
C GLY A 197 -3.19 10.43 6.39
N HIS A 198 -4.13 11.28 6.78
CA HIS A 198 -4.10 12.73 6.58
C HIS A 198 -3.60 13.47 7.82
N ASP A 199 -3.59 12.82 8.99
CA ASP A 199 -3.11 13.41 10.24
C ASP A 199 -1.60 13.19 10.40
N MET A 200 -0.83 14.15 9.90
CA MET A 200 0.63 14.10 9.96
C MET A 200 1.19 14.18 11.39
N GLY A 201 0.42 14.68 12.37
CA GLY A 201 0.83 14.75 13.77
C GLY A 201 0.76 13.38 14.43
N VAL A 202 -0.38 12.69 14.28
CA VAL A 202 -0.59 11.33 14.80
C VAL A 202 0.38 10.34 14.13
N LEU A 203 0.59 10.46 12.82
CA LEU A 203 1.57 9.64 12.10
C LEU A 203 3.00 9.88 12.60
N ALA A 204 3.39 11.12 12.90
CA ALA A 204 4.72 11.41 13.45
C ALA A 204 4.94 10.69 14.78
N GLN A 205 3.94 10.70 15.68
CA GLN A 205 4.03 9.99 16.96
C GLN A 205 4.15 8.48 16.76
N ALA A 206 3.31 7.90 15.89
CA ALA A 206 3.32 6.47 15.61
C ALA A 206 4.63 5.98 14.95
N LEU A 207 5.26 6.84 14.13
CA LEU A 207 6.54 6.57 13.50
C LEU A 207 7.74 6.91 14.41
N GLY A 208 7.51 7.36 15.64
CA GLY A 208 8.55 7.63 16.63
C GLY A 208 9.35 8.91 16.38
N LEU A 209 8.76 9.90 15.70
CA LEU A 209 9.40 11.17 15.34
C LEU A 209 9.10 12.34 16.29
N VAL A 210 8.29 12.14 17.31
CA VAL A 210 8.00 13.16 18.32
C VAL A 210 8.60 12.68 19.64
N ASP A 211 9.50 13.48 20.21
CA ASP A 211 9.94 13.29 21.60
C ASP A 211 8.68 13.23 22.48
N ARG A 212 8.59 12.20 23.31
CA ARG A 212 7.59 12.22 24.40
C ARG A 212 7.82 13.52 25.17
N PRO A 213 6.78 14.31 25.49
CA PRO A 213 6.96 15.33 26.49
C PRO A 213 7.54 14.65 27.73
N ALA A 214 8.68 15.17 28.19
CA ALA A 214 9.34 14.74 29.42
C ALA A 214 8.39 14.93 30.62
#